data_AF-A0A7S4QCD8-F1
#
_entry.id   AF-A0A7S4QCD8-F1
#
_cell.length_a   1.000
_cell.length_b   1.000
_cell.length_c   1.000
_cell.angle_alpha   90.00
_cell.angle_beta   90.00
_cell.angle_gamma   90.00
#
_symmetry.space_group_name_H-M   'P 1'
#
loop_
_entity.id
_entity.type
_entity.pdbx_description
1 polymer ?
#
loop_
_entity_poly.entity_id
_entity_poly.type
_entity_poly.pdbx_seq_one_letter_code
_entity_poly.pdbx_strand_id
1 'polypeptide(L)'
;GCLTSMDLTFNEDVQRGTGNISLTCRTNLLSCTDVVVPMEAPVFSGGSTLFENRVLHVTFSSPLVDASHFQVSVSRGAVQDLHGNPFELDEDCEPWFNEEWGASPKPCLPAYMVITPS
;
A
#
# COMPACT_ATOMS: atom_id res chain seq x y z
N GLY A 1 -4.71 -2.81 -19.08
CA GLY A 1 -4.41 -3.31 -17.75
C GLY A 1 -4.61 -4.79 -17.72
N CYS A 2 -3.64 -5.57 -17.27
CA CYS A 2 -3.82 -7.00 -16.98
C CYS A 2 -3.78 -7.34 -15.48
N LEU A 3 -3.25 -6.46 -14.63
CA LEU A 3 -3.17 -6.71 -13.18
C LEU A 3 -4.50 -6.40 -12.50
N THR A 4 -5.17 -7.44 -12.00
CA THR A 4 -6.48 -7.35 -11.32
C THR A 4 -6.41 -7.68 -9.83
N SER A 5 -5.24 -8.03 -9.30
CA SER A 5 -5.08 -8.31 -7.88
C SER A 5 -3.68 -7.97 -7.39
N MET A 6 -3.57 -7.79 -6.07
CA MET A 6 -2.33 -7.55 -5.34
C MET A 6 -2.43 -8.23 -3.98
N ASP A 7 -1.34 -8.84 -3.53
CA ASP A 7 -1.23 -9.43 -2.19
C ASP A 7 -0.24 -8.63 -1.34
N LEU A 8 -0.64 -8.31 -0.10
CA LEU A 8 0.25 -7.77 0.92
C LEU A 8 0.46 -8.85 1.99
N THR A 9 1.71 -9.27 2.18
CA THR A 9 2.07 -10.29 3.17
C THR A 9 2.73 -9.64 4.38
N PHE A 10 2.21 -9.95 5.57
CA PHE A 10 2.67 -9.48 6.85
C PHE A 10 3.50 -10.57 7.57
N ASN A 11 4.22 -10.18 8.62
CA ASN A 11 5.02 -11.09 9.44
C ASN A 11 4.18 -11.86 10.48
N GLU A 12 2.95 -11.43 10.72
CA GLU A 12 1.99 -12.03 11.64
C GLU A 12 0.57 -12.02 11.06
N ASP A 13 -0.35 -12.70 11.74
CA ASP A 13 -1.75 -12.72 11.33
C ASP A 13 -2.39 -11.35 11.55
N VAL A 14 -3.08 -10.87 10.53
CA VAL A 14 -3.63 -9.52 10.49
C VAL A 14 -5.13 -9.55 10.19
N GLN A 15 -5.78 -8.46 10.54
CA GLN A 15 -7.19 -8.23 10.31
C GLN A 15 -7.44 -6.79 9.88
N ARG A 16 -8.69 -6.57 9.52
CA ARG A 16 -9.24 -5.29 9.11
C ARG A 16 -9.26 -4.29 10.27
N GLY A 17 -8.82 -3.05 10.02
CA GLY A 17 -9.00 -1.93 10.93
C GLY A 17 -9.78 -0.78 10.28
N THR A 18 -9.35 0.46 10.49
CA THR A 18 -9.97 1.69 9.95
C THR A 18 -8.97 2.54 9.20
N GLY A 19 -9.38 3.15 8.10
CA GLY A 19 -8.52 3.91 7.20
C GLY A 19 -8.40 3.24 5.82
N ASN A 20 -7.41 3.67 5.03
CA ASN A 20 -7.32 3.29 3.63
C ASN A 20 -5.94 2.72 3.27
N ILE A 21 -5.93 1.83 2.28
CA ILE A 21 -4.75 1.57 1.46
C ILE A 21 -4.91 2.37 0.17
N SER A 22 -3.90 3.14 -0.21
CA SER A 22 -3.92 3.97 -1.43
C SER A 22 -2.85 3.52 -2.41
N LEU A 23 -3.23 3.36 -3.67
CA LEU A 23 -2.31 3.16 -4.78
C LEU A 23 -2.28 4.47 -5.58
N THR A 24 -1.23 5.25 -5.40
CA THR A 24 -1.06 6.52 -6.11
C THR A 24 -0.22 6.32 -7.36
N CYS A 25 -0.74 6.71 -8.52
CA CYS A 25 -0.01 6.54 -9.75
C CYS A 25 1.19 7.49 -9.85
N ARG A 26 2.30 7.00 -10.36
CA ARG A 26 3.58 7.72 -10.47
C ARG A 26 4.10 7.81 -11.90
N THR A 27 3.53 7.05 -12.83
CA THR A 27 3.81 7.11 -14.27
C THR A 27 2.51 7.08 -15.07
N ASN A 28 2.56 7.39 -16.37
CA ASN A 28 1.37 7.41 -17.25
C ASN A 28 0.20 8.25 -16.70
N LEU A 29 0.51 9.41 -16.07
CA LEU A 29 -0.45 10.23 -15.32
C LEU A 29 -1.66 10.75 -16.13
N LEU A 30 -1.61 10.68 -17.47
CA LEU A 30 -2.73 11.05 -18.33
C LEU A 30 -3.78 9.94 -18.50
N SER A 31 -3.39 8.67 -18.29
CA SER A 31 -4.26 7.50 -18.46
C SER A 31 -4.48 6.74 -17.17
N CYS A 32 -3.62 6.95 -16.17
CA CYS A 32 -3.64 6.27 -14.89
C CYS A 32 -4.33 7.11 -13.81
N THR A 33 -5.11 6.46 -12.96
CA THR A 33 -5.82 7.08 -11.83
C THR A 33 -5.44 6.41 -10.53
N ASP A 34 -5.43 7.20 -9.46
CA ASP A 34 -5.23 6.68 -8.10
C ASP A 34 -6.37 5.74 -7.71
N VAL A 35 -6.04 4.73 -6.90
CA VAL A 35 -7.02 3.79 -6.33
C VAL A 35 -7.00 3.91 -4.82
N VAL A 36 -8.18 3.99 -4.21
CA VAL A 36 -8.36 3.98 -2.76
C VAL A 36 -9.11 2.72 -2.39
N VAL A 37 -8.52 1.96 -1.48
CA VAL A 37 -9.07 0.72 -0.90
C VAL A 37 -9.46 1.04 0.54
N PRO A 38 -10.75 1.36 0.80
CA PRO A 38 -11.22 1.57 2.17
C PRO A 38 -11.17 0.25 2.94
N MET A 39 -10.59 0.29 4.13
CA MET A 39 -10.43 -0.91 4.92
C MET A 39 -11.64 -1.20 5.79
N GLU A 40 -12.63 -0.32 5.95
CA GLU A 40 -13.77 -0.57 6.83
C GLU A 40 -14.73 -1.69 6.33
N ALA A 41 -14.66 -2.06 5.04
CA ALA A 41 -15.55 -3.05 4.45
C ALA A 41 -14.80 -4.00 3.48
N PRO A 42 -15.24 -5.27 3.35
CA PRO A 42 -14.62 -6.25 2.45
C PRO A 42 -14.89 -5.99 0.97
N VAL A 43 -15.88 -5.18 0.63
CA VAL A 43 -16.23 -4.83 -0.75
C VAL A 43 -16.35 -3.32 -0.86
N PHE A 44 -15.80 -2.77 -1.93
CA PHE A 44 -15.83 -1.34 -2.26
C PHE A 44 -16.09 -1.14 -3.75
N SER A 45 -16.29 0.10 -4.20
CA SER A 45 -16.61 0.39 -5.61
C SER A 45 -15.53 -0.07 -6.59
N GLY A 46 -14.26 -0.02 -6.16
CA GLY A 46 -13.10 -0.43 -6.95
C GLY A 46 -12.72 -1.90 -6.83
N GLY A 47 -13.43 -2.73 -6.05
CA GLY A 47 -13.06 -4.13 -5.86
C GLY A 47 -13.44 -4.75 -4.51
N SER A 48 -12.61 -5.69 -4.05
CA SER A 48 -12.80 -6.38 -2.78
C SER A 48 -11.47 -6.67 -2.08
N THR A 49 -11.55 -6.95 -0.78
CA THR A 49 -10.42 -7.33 0.06
C THR A 49 -10.75 -8.57 0.88
N LEU A 50 -9.78 -9.48 0.99
CA LEU A 50 -9.87 -10.71 1.78
C LEU A 50 -8.60 -10.86 2.63
N PHE A 51 -8.78 -11.13 3.92
CA PHE A 51 -7.68 -11.48 4.81
C PHE A 51 -7.62 -13.00 4.97
N GLU A 52 -6.46 -13.59 4.72
CA GLU A 52 -6.14 -14.98 4.99
C GLU A 52 -4.87 -15.05 5.86
N ASN A 53 -5.05 -15.19 7.17
CA ASN A 53 -3.97 -15.19 8.17
C ASN A 53 -3.12 -13.90 8.05
N ARG A 54 -1.88 -14.04 7.57
CA ARG A 54 -0.92 -12.94 7.37
C ARG A 54 -0.99 -12.28 6.00
N VAL A 55 -1.97 -12.62 5.16
CA VAL A 55 -2.05 -12.11 3.78
C VAL A 55 -3.32 -11.31 3.59
N LEU A 56 -3.19 -10.09 3.06
CA LEU A 56 -4.30 -9.30 2.55
C LEU A 56 -4.31 -9.39 1.02
N HIS A 57 -5.32 -10.05 0.50
CA HIS A 57 -5.64 -10.08 -0.92
C HIS A 57 -6.51 -8.88 -1.29
N VAL A 58 -6.06 -8.10 -2.27
CA VAL A 58 -6.83 -7.01 -2.86
C VAL A 58 -7.16 -7.40 -4.29
N THR A 59 -8.45 -7.45 -4.63
CA THR A 59 -8.93 -7.68 -6.00
C THR A 59 -9.55 -6.41 -6.53
N PHE A 60 -9.18 -5.99 -7.74
CA PHE A 60 -9.71 -4.81 -8.40
C PHE A 60 -10.83 -5.18 -9.38
N SER A 61 -11.90 -4.38 -9.42
CA SER A 61 -13.02 -4.58 -10.36
C SER A 61 -12.68 -4.20 -11.80
N SER A 62 -11.64 -3.38 -11.98
CA SER A 62 -11.02 -3.05 -13.26
C SER A 62 -9.51 -3.19 -13.14
N PRO A 63 -8.83 -3.66 -14.18
CA PRO A 63 -7.39 -3.85 -14.10
C PRO A 63 -6.66 -2.50 -13.97
N LEU A 64 -5.55 -2.51 -13.24
CA LEU A 64 -4.64 -1.36 -13.18
C LEU A 64 -4.03 -1.09 -14.56
N VAL A 65 -3.71 0.17 -14.86
CA VAL A 65 -3.13 0.57 -16.15
C VAL A 65 -1.77 -0.10 -16.37
N ASP A 66 -1.52 -0.63 -17.57
CA ASP A 66 -0.27 -1.33 -17.90
C ASP A 66 0.92 -0.36 -17.94
N ALA A 67 2.14 -0.93 -17.87
CA ALA A 67 3.40 -0.18 -17.88
C ALA A 67 3.44 1.01 -16.90
N SER A 68 2.73 0.91 -15.77
CA SER A 68 2.51 1.97 -14.81
C SER A 68 3.08 1.61 -13.44
N HIS A 69 3.55 2.62 -12.72
CA HIS A 69 4.08 2.48 -11.36
C HIS A 69 3.08 3.07 -10.38
N PHE A 70 2.69 2.27 -9.38
CA PHE A 70 1.84 2.72 -8.29
C PHE A 70 2.62 2.70 -6.98
N GLN A 71 2.56 3.81 -6.26
CA GLN A 71 3.03 3.92 -4.89
C GLN A 71 1.93 3.46 -3.95
N VAL A 72 2.18 2.41 -3.17
CA VAL A 72 1.23 1.87 -2.19
C VAL A 72 1.50 2.49 -0.83
N SER A 73 0.52 3.19 -0.24
CA SER A 73 0.55 3.65 1.14
C SER A 73 -0.55 2.99 1.96
N VAL A 74 -0.25 2.69 3.22
CA VAL A 74 -1.19 2.09 4.18
C VAL A 74 -1.40 3.12 5.29
N SER A 75 -2.63 3.58 5.47
CA SER A 75 -2.95 4.49 6.57
C SER A 75 -2.74 3.77 7.90
N ARG A 76 -2.24 4.46 8.93
CA ARG A 76 -2.13 3.91 10.29
C ARG A 76 -3.48 3.32 10.73
N GLY A 77 -3.46 2.05 11.15
CA GLY A 77 -4.66 1.34 11.60
C GLY A 77 -5.56 0.79 10.49
N ALA A 78 -5.25 1.00 9.21
CA ALA A 78 -6.01 0.40 8.10
C ALA A 78 -5.90 -1.14 8.13
N VAL A 79 -4.74 -1.64 8.53
CA VAL A 79 -4.48 -3.04 8.87
C VAL A 79 -3.99 -3.08 10.32
N GLN A 80 -4.37 -4.12 11.06
CA GLN A 80 -3.98 -4.31 12.45
C GLN A 80 -3.76 -5.79 12.73
N ASP A 81 -3.01 -6.14 13.78
CA ASP A 81 -2.92 -7.52 14.25
C ASP A 81 -4.25 -8.00 14.89
N LEU A 82 -4.29 -9.28 15.29
CA LEU A 82 -5.46 -9.86 15.94
C LEU A 82 -5.79 -9.25 17.33
N HIS A 83 -4.86 -8.50 17.93
CA HIS A 83 -5.04 -7.79 19.20
C HIS A 83 -5.44 -6.32 19.02
N GLY A 84 -5.52 -5.83 17.78
CA GLY A 84 -5.88 -4.45 17.45
C GLY A 84 -4.71 -3.48 17.46
N ASN A 85 -3.46 -3.96 17.48
CA ASN A 85 -2.29 -3.11 17.28
C ASN A 85 -2.20 -2.73 15.80
N PRO A 86 -2.15 -1.44 15.45
CA PRO A 86 -2.10 -1.00 14.06
C PRO A 86 -0.79 -1.46 13.40
N PHE A 87 -0.88 -1.85 12.13
CA PHE A 87 0.29 -1.93 11.28
C PHE A 87 0.85 -0.52 11.12
N GLU A 88 2.07 -0.32 11.60
CA GLU A 88 2.83 0.91 11.47
C GLU A 88 4.05 0.61 10.59
N LEU A 89 4.16 1.34 9.49
CA LEU A 89 5.45 1.49 8.84
C LEU A 89 6.26 2.42 9.73
N ASP A 90 7.54 2.12 9.90
CA ASP A 90 8.44 2.98 10.68
C ASP A 90 8.48 4.36 10.00
N GLU A 91 7.70 5.31 10.53
CA GLU A 91 7.56 6.67 9.99
C GLU A 91 8.72 7.59 10.40
N ASP A 92 9.66 7.09 11.22
CA ASP A 92 10.87 7.79 11.67
C ASP A 92 11.89 7.93 10.54
N CYS A 93 11.48 8.76 9.59
CA CYS A 93 12.26 9.32 8.51
C CYS A 93 12.87 10.65 8.93
N GLU A 94 13.53 10.68 10.08
CA GLU A 94 14.44 11.77 10.37
C GLU A 94 15.67 11.58 9.48
N PRO A 95 16.06 12.56 8.62
CA PRO A 95 17.44 12.62 8.22
C PRO A 95 18.22 12.75 9.52
N TRP A 96 18.92 11.69 9.93
CA TRP A 96 19.95 11.81 10.93
C TRP A 96 20.98 12.79 10.33
N PHE A 97 20.81 14.07 10.62
CA PHE A 97 21.77 15.08 10.21
C PHE A 97 22.97 14.91 11.14
N ASN A 98 23.99 14.18 10.69
CA ASN A 98 25.30 14.30 11.29
C ASN A 98 26.11 15.32 10.48
N GLU A 99 26.60 16.35 11.15
CA GLU A 99 27.42 17.40 10.51
C GLU A 99 28.74 16.86 9.92
N GLU A 100 29.09 15.60 10.23
CA GLU A 100 30.41 15.02 9.97
C GLU A 100 30.52 14.23 8.65
N TRP A 101 29.44 13.66 8.10
CA TRP A 101 29.50 12.83 6.88
C TRP A 101 28.59 13.24 5.72
N GLY A 102 27.88 14.37 5.85
CA GLY A 102 26.95 14.85 4.83
C GLY A 102 25.69 13.99 4.77
N ALA A 103 24.58 14.60 4.35
CA ALA A 103 23.28 13.93 4.31
C ALA A 103 23.36 12.65 3.45
N SER A 104 23.23 11.49 4.08
CA SER A 104 22.77 10.29 3.40
C SER A 104 21.26 10.28 3.53
N PRO A 105 20.48 10.74 2.54
CA PRO A 105 19.05 10.53 2.56
C PRO A 105 18.83 9.02 2.53
N LYS A 106 18.50 8.43 3.68
CA LYS A 106 17.84 7.12 3.65
C LYS A 106 16.57 7.35 2.85
N PRO A 107 16.33 6.65 1.74
CA PRO A 107 15.10 6.81 1.01
C PRO A 107 13.97 6.44 1.95
N CYS A 108 13.17 7.44 2.32
CA CYS A 108 11.89 7.23 2.96
C CYS A 108 11.07 6.34 2.04
N LEU A 109 10.84 5.10 2.46
CA LEU A 109 9.92 4.23 1.76
C LEU A 109 8.73 3.97 2.67
N PRO A 110 7.72 4.86 2.71
CA PRO A 110 6.38 4.50 3.19
C PRO A 110 5.55 3.90 2.02
N ALA A 111 6.21 3.22 1.10
CA ALA A 111 5.78 3.17 -0.28
C ALA A 111 6.30 1.93 -1.01
N TYR A 112 5.50 0.87 -1.02
CA TYR A 112 5.78 -0.25 -1.92
C TYR A 112 5.47 0.20 -3.34
N MET A 113 6.34 -0.14 -4.29
CA MET A 113 6.09 0.11 -5.70
C MET A 113 5.48 -1.13 -6.34
N VAL A 114 4.29 -0.99 -6.90
CA VAL A 114 3.70 -1.98 -7.80
C VAL A 114 3.98 -1.55 -9.22
N ILE A 115 4.63 -2.43 -9.99
CA ILE A 115 4.92 -2.23 -11.41
C ILE A 115 3.97 -3.13 -12.18
N THR A 116 3.11 -2.55 -13.00
CA THR A 116 2.23 -3.34 -13.88
C THR A 116 3.01 -3.82 -15.11
N PRO A 117 2.73 -5.02 -15.62
CA PRO A 117 3.35 -5.52 -16.83
C PRO A 117 3.03 -4.63 -18.04
N SER A 118 3.84 -4.74 -19.08
CA SER A 118 3.63 -4.08 -20.39
C SER A 118 2.44 -4.65 -21.15
#